data_AF-A0A2X2SMU3-F1
#
_entry.id   AF-A0A2X2SMU3-F1
#
_cell.length_a   1.000
_cell.length_b   1.000
_cell.length_c   1.000
_cell.angle_alpha   90.00
_cell.angle_beta   90.00
_cell.angle_gamma   90.00
#
_symmetry.space_group_name_H-M   'P 1'
#
loop_
_entity.id
_entity.type
_entity.pdbx_description
1 polymer ?
#
loop_
_entity_poly.entity_id
_entity_poly.type
_entity_poly.pdbx_seq_one_letter_code
_entity_poly.pdbx_strand_id
1 'polypeptide(L)'
;MQIKEFVSELEKSNKAFDELFSHRSFQTLQKEAYHIRPLRKELSDDYRNMVNYIVTLSGVKQDEFYKKTLEVINNSRKYYADVIARRKPNAPSAKNKENTNVIP
;
A
#
# COMPACT_ATOMS: atom_id res chain seq x y z
N MET A 1 24.40 13.76 44.80
CA MET A 1 24.08 14.61 43.62
C MET A 1 23.23 13.90 42.56
N GLN A 2 22.74 12.67 42.76
CA GLN A 2 22.01 11.91 41.72
C GLN A 2 20.53 12.28 41.56
N ILE A 3 19.87 12.78 42.61
CA ILE A 3 18.43 13.11 42.58
C ILE A 3 18.14 14.34 41.71
N LYS A 4 19.05 15.33 41.68
CA LYS A 4 18.86 16.54 40.85
C LYS A 4 18.93 16.23 39.36
N GLU A 5 19.83 15.33 38.97
CA GLU A 5 19.95 14.85 37.58
C GLU A 5 18.71 14.07 37.17
N PHE A 6 18.24 13.14 38.02
CA PHE A 6 17.01 12.38 37.77
C PHE A 6 15.78 13.30 37.62
N VAL A 7 15.62 14.29 38.49
CA VAL A 7 14.53 15.27 38.38
C VAL A 7 14.63 16.07 37.08
N SER A 8 15.84 16.43 36.64
CA SER A 8 16.05 17.12 35.36
C SER A 8 15.72 16.24 34.15
N GLU A 9 16.08 14.96 34.18
CA GLU A 9 15.74 14.00 33.13
C GLU A 9 14.23 13.74 33.07
N LEU A 10 13.57 13.63 34.23
CA LEU A 10 12.12 13.48 34.31
C LEU A 10 11.42 14.70 33.72
N GLU A 11 11.88 15.90 34.04
CA GLU A 11 11.32 17.15 33.51
C GLU A 11 11.50 17.25 31.98
N LYS A 12 12.67 16.84 31.46
CA LYS A 12 12.92 16.76 30.01
C LYS A 12 12.01 15.73 29.34
N SER A 13 11.85 14.56 29.94
CA SER A 13 10.97 13.51 29.42
C SER A 13 9.51 13.96 29.41
N ASN A 14 9.07 14.69 30.43
CA ASN A 14 7.71 15.19 30.51
C ASN A 14 7.45 16.25 29.42
N LYS A 15 8.37 17.20 29.22
CA LYS A 15 8.27 18.19 28.13
C LYS A 15 8.23 17.52 26.75
N ALA A 16 9.11 16.54 26.52
CA ALA A 16 9.12 15.78 25.27
C ALA A 16 7.81 15.00 25.05
N PHE A 17 7.24 14.44 26.12
CA PHE A 17 5.93 13.79 26.07
C PHE A 17 4.83 14.80 25.71
N ASP A 18 4.76 15.94 26.40
CA ASP A 18 3.72 16.95 26.21
C ASP A 18 3.76 17.54 24.80
N GLU A 19 4.94 17.79 24.24
CA GLU A 19 5.12 18.21 22.86
C GLU A 19 4.62 17.16 21.87
N LEU A 20 5.02 15.90 22.06
CA LEU A 20 4.69 14.80 21.17
C LEU A 20 3.20 14.42 21.26
N PHE A 21 2.62 14.50 22.46
CA PHE A 21 1.20 14.33 22.73
C PHE A 21 0.38 15.47 22.10
N SER A 22 0.80 16.72 22.29
CA SER A 22 0.11 17.88 21.71
C SER A 22 0.14 17.82 20.18
N HIS A 23 1.29 17.48 19.60
CA HIS A 23 1.45 17.32 18.16
C HIS A 23 0.54 16.20 17.61
N ARG A 24 0.55 15.01 18.22
CA ARG A 24 -0.28 13.89 17.77
C ARG A 24 -1.77 14.11 18.00
N SER A 25 -2.14 14.73 19.12
CA SER A 25 -3.54 15.04 19.43
C SER A 25 -4.10 16.04 18.43
N PHE A 26 -3.34 17.11 18.15
CA PHE A 26 -3.72 18.10 17.14
C PHE A 26 -3.83 17.48 15.74
N GLN A 27 -2.84 16.68 15.33
CA GLN A 27 -2.89 15.96 14.04
C GLN A 27 -4.07 14.99 13.93
N THR A 28 -4.40 14.29 15.01
CA THR A 28 -5.52 13.34 15.04
C THR A 28 -6.87 14.07 14.98
N LEU A 29 -6.98 15.23 15.64
CA LEU A 29 -8.17 16.09 15.60
C LEU A 29 -8.36 16.76 14.22
N GLN A 30 -7.27 17.16 13.57
CA GLN A 30 -7.31 17.74 12.22
C GLN A 30 -7.50 16.73 11.10
N LYS A 31 -7.38 15.42 11.38
CA LYS A 31 -7.57 14.39 10.39
C LYS A 31 -9.05 14.29 10.05
N GLU A 32 -9.44 14.94 8.95
CA GLU A 32 -10.78 14.80 8.38
C GLU A 32 -11.16 13.31 8.26
N ALA A 33 -12.31 12.96 8.84
CA ALA A 33 -12.83 11.61 8.84
C ALA A 33 -13.40 11.25 7.46
N TYR A 34 -12.54 11.09 6.47
CA TYR A 34 -12.96 10.58 5.18
C TYR A 34 -13.47 9.15 5.33
N HIS A 35 -14.66 8.88 4.78
CA HIS A 35 -15.15 7.52 4.59
C HIS A 35 -14.34 6.83 3.47
N ILE A 36 -13.08 6.48 3.78
CA ILE A 36 -12.13 5.86 2.85
C ILE A 36 -12.58 4.50 2.34
N ARG A 37 -13.52 3.85 3.04
CA ARG A 37 -14.02 2.51 2.69
C ARG A 37 -14.91 2.56 1.44
N PRO A 38 -16.00 3.37 1.42
CA PRO A 38 -16.76 3.65 0.20
C PRO A 38 -15.88 4.10 -0.97
N LEU A 39 -15.00 5.07 -0.75
CA LEU A 39 -14.17 5.63 -1.81
C LEU A 39 -13.23 4.59 -2.42
N ARG A 40 -12.63 3.73 -1.59
CA ARG A 40 -11.79 2.63 -2.08
C ARG A 40 -12.59 1.62 -2.89
N LYS A 41 -13.84 1.35 -2.48
CA LYS A 41 -14.72 0.42 -3.19
C LYS A 41 -15.09 0.97 -4.56
N GLU A 42 -15.55 2.21 -4.62
CA GLU A 42 -15.90 2.91 -5.86
C GLU A 42 -14.73 2.92 -6.85
N LEU A 43 -13.55 3.36 -6.40
CA LEU A 43 -12.33 3.35 -7.22
C LEU A 43 -11.98 1.95 -7.74
N SER A 44 -12.19 0.91 -6.93
CA SER A 44 -11.90 -0.48 -7.33
C SER A 44 -12.91 -0.98 -8.36
N ASP A 45 -14.17 -0.60 -8.23
CA ASP A 45 -15.23 -0.98 -9.16
C ASP A 45 -15.04 -0.28 -10.52
N ASP A 46 -14.74 1.02 -10.54
CA ASP A 46 -14.46 1.78 -11.76
C ASP A 46 -13.26 1.23 -12.51
N TYR A 47 -12.16 0.98 -11.79
CA TYR A 47 -10.96 0.38 -12.36
C TYR A 47 -11.24 -1.00 -12.95
N ARG A 48 -12.04 -1.83 -12.26
CA ARG A 48 -12.40 -3.16 -12.73
C ARG A 48 -13.24 -3.10 -14.02
N ASN A 49 -14.21 -2.18 -14.07
CA ASN A 49 -15.03 -1.96 -15.26
C ASN A 49 -14.18 -1.57 -16.48
N MET A 50 -13.25 -0.62 -16.29
CA MET A 50 -12.33 -0.19 -17.36
C MET A 50 -11.49 -1.36 -17.88
N VAL A 51 -10.86 -2.15 -17.00
CA VAL A 51 -10.00 -3.24 -17.45
C VAL A 51 -10.79 -4.37 -18.11
N ASN A 52 -11.98 -4.71 -17.60
CA ASN A 52 -12.84 -5.70 -18.23
C ASN A 52 -13.24 -5.28 -19.64
N TYR A 53 -13.51 -3.99 -19.85
CA TYR A 53 -13.80 -3.44 -21.17
C TYR A 53 -12.61 -3.60 -22.12
N ILE A 54 -11.39 -3.26 -21.67
CA ILE A 54 -10.16 -3.43 -22.49
C ILE A 54 -9.90 -4.89 -22.83
N VAL A 55 -10.11 -5.82 -21.87
CA VAL A 55 -9.98 -7.28 -22.12
C VAL A 55 -11.01 -7.77 -23.13
N THR A 56 -12.24 -7.27 -23.04
CA THR A 56 -13.30 -7.63 -24.01
C THR A 56 -12.94 -7.12 -25.39
N LEU A 57 -12.47 -5.87 -25.48
CA LEU A 57 -12.03 -5.26 -26.74
C LEU A 57 -10.85 -6.00 -27.35
N SER A 58 -9.84 -6.41 -26.56
CA SER A 58 -8.69 -7.14 -27.08
C SER A 58 -9.06 -8.54 -27.60
N GLY A 59 -10.12 -9.15 -27.06
CA GLY A 59 -10.67 -10.41 -27.54
C GLY A 59 -11.47 -10.27 -28.84
N VAL A 60 -12.36 -9.27 -28.92
CA VAL A 60 -13.26 -9.04 -30.06
C VAL A 60 -12.54 -8.37 -31.22
N LYS A 61 -11.81 -7.30 -30.93
CA LYS A 61 -11.00 -6.56 -31.88
C LYS A 61 -9.56 -6.97 -31.61
N GLN A 62 -9.05 -7.93 -32.38
CA GLN A 62 -7.67 -8.44 -32.29
C GLN A 62 -6.59 -7.39 -32.68
N ASP A 63 -6.89 -6.10 -32.50
CA ASP A 63 -6.03 -4.96 -32.71
C ASP A 63 -4.85 -4.99 -31.73
N GLU A 64 -3.67 -4.72 -32.27
CA GLU A 64 -2.41 -4.66 -31.53
C GLU A 64 -2.45 -3.60 -30.42
N PHE A 65 -3.20 -2.51 -30.61
CA PHE A 65 -3.34 -1.44 -29.62
C PHE A 65 -3.93 -1.94 -28.29
N TYR A 66 -5.02 -2.71 -28.34
CA TYR A 66 -5.68 -3.21 -27.12
C TYR A 66 -4.85 -4.28 -26.43
N LYS A 67 -4.10 -5.10 -27.18
CA LYS A 67 -3.17 -6.09 -26.63
C LYS A 67 -2.01 -5.43 -25.89
N LYS A 68 -1.37 -4.43 -26.50
CA LYS A 68 -0.30 -3.63 -25.87
C LYS A 68 -0.79 -2.90 -24.62
N THR A 69 -1.99 -2.33 -24.68
CA THR A 69 -2.60 -1.65 -23.52
C THR A 69 -2.85 -2.63 -22.37
N LEU A 70 -3.37 -3.82 -22.66
CA LEU A 70 -3.57 -4.87 -21.66
C LEU A 70 -2.24 -5.33 -21.03
N GLU A 71 -1.18 -5.45 -21.84
CA GLU A 71 0.15 -5.81 -21.36
C GLU A 71 0.72 -4.76 -20.40
N VAL A 72 0.61 -3.47 -20.72
CA VAL A 72 1.01 -2.37 -19.82
C VAL A 72 0.24 -2.43 -18.50
N ILE A 73 -1.07 -2.65 -18.55
CA ILE A 73 -1.90 -2.78 -17.34
C ILE A 73 -1.41 -3.95 -16.48
N ASN A 74 -1.14 -5.11 -17.07
CA ASN A 74 -0.68 -6.29 -16.35
C ASN A 74 0.71 -6.07 -15.72
N ASN A 75 1.64 -5.45 -16.45
CA ASN A 75 2.95 -5.09 -15.93
C ASN A 75 2.88 -4.12 -14.76
N SER A 76 2.00 -3.11 -14.85
CA SER A 76 1.78 -2.16 -13.74
C SER A 76 1.24 -2.86 -12.49
N ARG A 77 0.26 -3.77 -12.64
CA ARG A 77 -0.30 -4.57 -11.53
C ARG A 77 0.78 -5.41 -10.86
N LYS A 78 1.61 -6.08 -11.65
CA LYS A 78 2.72 -6.88 -11.14
C LYS A 78 3.69 -6.03 -10.33
N TYR A 79 4.12 -4.90 -10.87
CA TYR A 79 5.04 -3.98 -10.17
C TYR A 79 4.48 -3.55 -8.81
N TYR A 80 3.23 -3.08 -8.75
CA TYR A 80 2.63 -2.67 -7.48
C TYR A 80 2.41 -3.83 -6.52
N ALA A 81 2.02 -5.01 -7.00
CA ALA A 81 1.92 -6.20 -6.18
C ALA A 81 3.26 -6.57 -5.54
N ASP A 82 4.36 -6.51 -6.31
CA ASP A 82 5.71 -6.78 -5.82
C ASP A 82 6.16 -5.73 -4.79
N VAL A 83 5.88 -4.44 -5.03
CA VAL A 83 6.17 -3.36 -4.07
C VAL A 83 5.41 -3.58 -2.75
N ILE A 84 4.13 -3.96 -2.81
CA ILE A 84 3.33 -4.25 -1.62
C ILE A 84 3.85 -5.49 -0.90
N ALA A 85 4.22 -6.54 -1.63
CA ALA A 85 4.77 -7.77 -1.06
C ALA A 85 6.07 -7.49 -0.29
N ARG A 86 6.97 -6.65 -0.84
CA ARG A 86 8.23 -6.24 -0.20
C ARG A 86 8.03 -5.44 1.09
N ARG A 87 6.91 -4.73 1.25
CA ARG A 87 6.59 -3.96 2.46
C ARG A 87 6.10 -4.83 3.62
N LYS A 88 5.71 -6.08 3.37
CA LYS A 88 5.29 -7.00 4.43
C LYS A 88 6.53 -7.65 5.05
N PRO A 89 6.82 -7.44 6.35
CA PRO A 89 8.08 -7.83 6.97
C PRO A 89 8.40 -9.34 6.92
N ASN A 90 7.42 -10.21 6.60
CA ASN A 90 7.58 -11.67 6.55
C ASN A 90 6.94 -12.33 5.30
N ALA A 91 6.80 -11.63 4.17
CA ALA A 91 6.27 -12.29 2.98
C ALA A 91 7.32 -13.23 2.37
N PRO A 92 7.06 -14.55 2.21
CA PRO A 92 7.97 -15.44 1.50
C PRO A 92 8.10 -14.91 0.08
N SER A 93 9.33 -14.61 -0.33
CA SER A 93 9.63 -14.12 -1.66
C SER A 93 9.05 -15.10 -2.69
N ALA A 94 8.31 -14.56 -3.67
CA ALA A 94 7.64 -15.32 -4.73
C ALA A 94 8.60 -16.01 -5.72
N LYS A 95 9.86 -16.27 -5.32
CA LYS A 95 10.89 -16.96 -6.13
C LYS A 95 10.90 -18.48 -5.95
N ASN A 96 10.07 -19.06 -5.07
CA ASN A 96 10.06 -20.50 -4.81
C ASN A 96 8.90 -21.27 -5.48
N LYS A 97 8.46 -20.87 -6.68
CA LYS A 97 7.40 -21.59 -7.42
C LYS A 97 7.75 -21.95 -8.88
N GLU A 98 9.03 -21.93 -9.26
CA GLU A 98 9.45 -22.40 -10.60
C GLU A 98 10.06 -23.81 -10.59
N ASN A 99 10.21 -24.45 -9.43
CA ASN A 99 10.95 -25.72 -9.34
C ASN A 99 10.08 -26.86 -8.79
N THR A 100 8.93 -27.13 -9.40
CA THR A 100 8.26 -28.42 -9.24
C THR A 100 7.48 -28.76 -10.52
N ASN A 101 8.22 -28.92 -11.61
CA ASN A 101 7.76 -29.74 -12.72
C ASN A 101 8.99 -30.45 -13.32
N VAL A 102 9.42 -31.51 -12.65
CA VAL A 102 10.22 -32.56 -13.28
C VAL A 102 9.32 -33.78 -13.32
N ILE A 103 8.77 -33.99 -14.51
CA ILE A 103 8.02 -35.16 -14.96
C ILE A 103 8.99 -36.36 -15.00
N PRO A 104 8.51 -37.57 -14.72
CA PRO A 104 8.45 -38.57 -15.79
C PRO A 104 7.01 -38.96 -16.15
#